data_AF-A0A7S3JQN1-F1
#
_entry.id   AF-A0A7S3JQN1-F1
#
_cell.length_a   1.000
_cell.length_b   1.000
_cell.length_c   1.000
_cell.angle_alpha   90.00
_cell.angle_beta   90.00
_cell.angle_gamma   90.00
#
_symmetry.space_group_name_H-M   'P 1'
#
loop_
_entity.id
_entity.type
_entity.pdbx_description
1 polymer ?
#
loop_
_entity_poly.entity_id
_entity_poly.type
_entity_poly.pdbx_seq_one_letter_code
_entity_poly.pdbx_strand_id
1 'polypeptide(L)'
;MEKASHSAGDEQLLELRKKEIAEKVAKAKAERERVENERLNYFGTHKGISCDGCGAPAPIVGYRYHCKSCANHDVCENCFSAWDNGKGTVSNILNQQKLSTNPADHHFVLHKDKGFKPMAKGAGARDLPSSKKIKPNDPCTCDSGKKFKKCCGSVTRSQNN
;
A
#
# COMPACT_ATOMS: atom_id res chain seq x y z
N MET A 1 4.25 -28.74 58.75
CA MET A 1 5.35 -28.10 58.01
C MET A 1 5.40 -28.76 56.65
N GLU A 2 4.76 -28.19 55.63
CA GLU A 2 4.78 -28.78 54.28
C GLU A 2 5.39 -27.74 53.34
N LYS A 3 6.67 -27.91 53.04
CA LYS A 3 7.40 -27.03 52.12
C LYS A 3 7.02 -27.43 50.71
N ALA A 4 6.49 -26.45 49.98
CA ALA A 4 5.98 -26.62 48.64
C ALA A 4 7.08 -27.00 47.64
N SER A 5 6.96 -28.18 47.05
CA SER A 5 7.69 -28.61 45.86
C SER A 5 6.97 -28.08 44.62
N HIS A 6 7.00 -26.76 44.38
CA HIS A 6 6.63 -26.22 43.08
C HIS A 6 7.77 -26.54 42.12
N SER A 7 7.55 -27.56 41.31
CA SER A 7 8.59 -28.30 40.62
C SER A 7 9.10 -27.52 39.40
N ALA A 8 10.40 -27.63 39.10
CA ALA A 8 11.02 -27.00 37.93
C ALA A 8 10.29 -27.25 36.59
N GLY A 9 9.45 -28.30 36.51
CA GLY A 9 8.60 -28.59 35.36
C GLY A 9 7.47 -27.57 35.13
N ASP A 10 6.91 -26.99 36.20
CA ASP A 10 5.85 -25.96 36.10
C ASP A 10 6.40 -24.64 35.55
N GLU A 11 7.64 -24.30 35.93
CA GLU A 11 8.38 -23.14 35.41
C GLU A 11 8.71 -23.32 33.92
N GLN A 12 9.18 -24.50 33.52
CA GLN A 12 9.43 -24.84 32.12
C GLN A 12 8.17 -24.79 31.27
N LEU A 13 7.04 -25.32 31.76
CA LEU A 13 5.75 -25.24 31.07
C LEU A 13 5.27 -23.79 30.89
N LEU A 14 5.44 -22.96 31.93
CA LEU A 14 5.10 -21.54 31.87
C LEU A 14 5.99 -20.79 30.85
N GLU A 15 7.29 -21.10 30.80
CA GLU A 15 8.20 -20.51 29.81
C GLU A 15 7.88 -20.94 28.38
N LEU A 16 7.56 -22.22 28.13
CA LEU A 16 7.12 -22.70 26.83
C LEU A 16 5.85 -22.00 26.38
N ARG A 17 4.86 -21.85 27.29
CA ARG A 17 3.62 -21.13 27.01
C ARG A 17 3.85 -19.65 26.73
N LYS A 18 4.77 -19.00 27.46
CA LYS A 18 5.17 -17.60 27.19
C LYS A 18 5.80 -17.45 25.80
N LYS A 19 6.68 -18.39 25.38
CA LYS A 19 7.28 -18.39 24.05
C LYS A 19 6.22 -18.58 22.95
N GLU A 20 5.30 -19.52 23.12
CA GLU A 20 4.20 -19.75 22.19
C GLU A 20 3.29 -18.52 22.06
N ILE A 21 2.92 -17.89 23.19
CA ILE A 21 2.12 -16.66 23.20
C ILE A 21 2.87 -15.53 22.50
N ALA A 22 4.17 -15.34 22.80
CA ALA A 22 4.99 -14.31 22.17
C ALA A 22 5.07 -14.51 20.65
N GLU A 23 5.22 -15.75 20.18
CA GLU A 23 5.24 -16.07 18.75
C GLU A 23 3.90 -15.78 18.07
N LYS A 24 2.78 -16.17 18.70
CA LYS A 24 1.43 -15.86 18.19
C LYS A 24 1.18 -14.36 18.12
N VAL A 25 1.60 -13.61 19.15
CA VAL A 25 1.49 -12.15 19.17
C VAL A 25 2.37 -11.52 18.09
N ALA A 26 3.60 -12.00 17.89
CA ALA A 26 4.48 -11.51 16.84
C ALA A 26 3.90 -11.76 15.44
N LYS A 27 3.36 -12.96 15.18
CA LYS A 27 2.69 -13.31 13.93
C LYS A 27 1.45 -12.44 13.67
N ALA A 28 0.61 -12.25 14.68
CA ALA A 28 -0.57 -11.39 14.56
C ALA A 28 -0.21 -9.92 14.30
N LYS A 29 0.86 -9.42 14.94
CA LYS A 29 1.37 -8.07 14.69
C LYS A 29 1.89 -7.93 13.26
N ALA A 30 2.70 -8.88 12.79
CA ALA A 30 3.24 -8.87 11.43
C ALA A 30 2.13 -8.94 10.37
N GLU A 31 1.10 -9.78 10.59
CA GLU A 31 -0.05 -9.87 9.69
C GLU A 31 -0.84 -8.56 9.64
N ARG A 32 -1.09 -7.95 10.81
CA ARG A 32 -1.76 -6.65 10.88
C ARG A 32 -0.97 -5.56 10.15
N GLU A 33 0.34 -5.55 10.30
CA GLU A 33 1.22 -4.60 9.61
C GLU A 33 1.19 -4.82 8.09
N ARG A 34 1.19 -6.08 7.63
CA ARG A 34 1.05 -6.42 6.21
C ARG A 34 -0.26 -5.90 5.63
N VAL A 35 -1.39 -6.20 6.29
CA VAL A 35 -2.73 -5.77 5.85
C VAL A 35 -2.85 -4.25 5.84
N GLU A 36 -2.35 -3.57 6.86
CA GLU A 36 -2.36 -2.10 6.91
C GLU A 36 -1.50 -1.51 5.79
N ASN A 37 -0.31 -2.05 5.54
CA ASN A 37 0.55 -1.58 4.46
C ASN A 37 -0.08 -1.79 3.08
N GLU A 38 -0.74 -2.92 2.85
CA GLU A 38 -1.50 -3.15 1.62
C GLU A 38 -2.62 -2.11 1.45
N ARG A 39 -3.39 -1.88 2.50
CA ARG A 39 -4.46 -0.89 2.53
C ARG A 39 -3.94 0.53 2.25
N LEU A 40 -2.83 0.92 2.86
CA LEU A 40 -2.21 2.25 2.65
C LEU A 40 -1.63 2.44 1.25
N ASN A 41 -1.28 1.37 0.55
CA ASN A 41 -0.67 1.45 -0.77
C ASN A 41 -1.65 1.28 -1.93
N TYR A 42 -2.75 0.55 -1.73
CA TYR A 42 -3.64 0.14 -2.81
C TYR A 42 -5.12 0.51 -2.59
N PHE A 43 -5.56 0.82 -1.37
CA PHE A 43 -6.96 1.19 -1.12
C PHE A 43 -7.19 2.68 -1.40
N GLY A 44 -7.92 3.00 -2.46
CA GLY A 44 -8.17 4.39 -2.82
C GLY A 44 -9.11 4.60 -4.00
N THR A 45 -8.93 5.71 -4.72
CA THR A 45 -9.77 6.06 -5.88
C THR A 45 -8.97 5.96 -7.17
N HIS A 46 -9.46 5.13 -8.10
CA HIS A 46 -8.85 4.90 -9.42
C HIS A 46 -9.63 5.66 -10.50
N LYS A 47 -9.18 6.88 -10.81
CA LYS A 47 -9.87 7.77 -11.76
C LYS A 47 -9.78 7.25 -13.19
N GLY A 48 -10.91 7.29 -13.90
CA GLY A 48 -10.99 6.85 -15.30
C GLY A 48 -10.97 5.34 -15.49
N ILE A 49 -10.98 4.57 -14.41
CA ILE A 49 -11.04 3.10 -14.46
C ILE A 49 -12.43 2.64 -14.04
N SER A 50 -13.11 1.91 -14.92
CA SER A 50 -14.36 1.19 -14.66
C SER A 50 -14.07 -0.27 -14.30
N CYS A 51 -15.04 -0.93 -13.67
CA CYS A 51 -14.98 -2.38 -13.43
C CYS A 51 -15.61 -3.12 -14.62
N ASP A 52 -14.84 -3.94 -15.33
CA ASP A 52 -15.36 -4.77 -16.43
C ASP A 52 -16.25 -5.91 -15.93
N GLY A 53 -16.00 -6.34 -14.68
CA GLY A 53 -16.73 -7.34 -13.93
C GLY A 53 -18.23 -7.08 -13.85
N CYS A 54 -18.58 -6.07 -13.08
CA CYS A 54 -19.96 -5.68 -12.82
C CYS A 54 -20.44 -4.50 -13.68
N GLY A 55 -19.56 -3.91 -14.50
CA GLY A 55 -19.87 -2.72 -15.29
C GLY A 55 -19.96 -1.43 -14.46
N ALA A 56 -19.52 -1.44 -13.19
CA ALA A 56 -19.54 -0.24 -12.37
C ALA A 56 -18.72 0.89 -13.05
N PRO A 57 -19.30 2.08 -13.23
CA PRO A 57 -18.65 3.17 -13.95
C PRO A 57 -17.44 3.69 -13.18
N ALA A 58 -16.53 4.36 -13.89
CA ALA A 58 -15.39 5.00 -13.26
C ALA A 58 -15.84 6.12 -12.30
N PRO A 59 -15.14 6.31 -11.16
CA PRO A 59 -13.95 5.58 -10.72
C PRO A 59 -14.25 4.33 -9.89
N ILE A 60 -13.40 3.31 -9.98
CA ILE A 60 -13.32 2.28 -8.94
C ILE A 60 -12.87 2.93 -7.61
N VAL A 61 -13.65 2.72 -6.56
CA VAL A 61 -13.35 3.13 -5.18
C VAL A 61 -13.06 1.88 -4.34
N GLY A 62 -11.92 1.84 -3.67
CA GLY A 62 -11.43 0.69 -2.91
C GLY A 62 -10.20 0.06 -3.56
N TYR A 63 -10.15 -1.27 -3.63
CA TYR A 63 -9.10 -1.99 -4.35
C TYR A 63 -9.47 -2.17 -5.83
N ARG A 64 -8.49 -1.91 -6.70
CA ARG A 64 -8.52 -2.28 -8.11
C ARG A 64 -7.62 -3.49 -8.35
N TYR A 65 -8.18 -4.49 -9.00
CA TYR A 65 -7.47 -5.67 -9.46
C TYR A 65 -7.34 -5.65 -10.97
N HIS A 66 -6.11 -5.78 -11.47
CA HIS A 66 -5.79 -5.78 -12.89
C HIS A 66 -5.33 -7.18 -13.32
N CYS A 67 -5.93 -7.74 -14.37
CA CYS A 67 -5.48 -9.00 -14.95
C CYS A 67 -4.21 -8.77 -15.78
N LYS A 68 -3.07 -9.32 -15.34
CA LYS A 68 -1.80 -9.26 -16.10
C LYS A 68 -1.81 -10.05 -17.41
N SER A 69 -2.64 -11.08 -17.48
CA SER A 69 -2.76 -11.96 -18.65
C SER A 69 -3.70 -11.39 -19.73
N CYS A 70 -4.46 -10.35 -19.40
CA CYS A 70 -5.51 -9.79 -20.22
C CYS A 70 -5.08 -8.38 -20.68
N ALA A 71 -5.48 -7.97 -21.88
CA ALA A 71 -5.39 -6.56 -22.24
C ALA A 71 -6.44 -5.79 -21.41
N ASN A 72 -6.09 -4.68 -20.76
CA ASN A 72 -7.00 -3.73 -20.06
C ASN A 72 -8.18 -4.32 -19.26
N HIS A 73 -8.01 -5.47 -18.60
CA HIS A 73 -9.08 -6.03 -17.79
C HIS A 73 -8.92 -5.66 -16.31
N ASP A 74 -9.83 -4.82 -15.83
CA ASP A 74 -9.82 -4.25 -14.49
C ASP A 74 -11.13 -4.56 -13.75
N VAL A 75 -11.00 -5.02 -12.51
CA VAL A 75 -12.14 -5.43 -11.69
C VAL A 75 -12.06 -4.84 -10.29
N CYS A 76 -13.22 -4.58 -9.69
CA CYS A 76 -13.31 -4.17 -8.29
C CYS A 76 -13.13 -5.36 -7.34
N GLU A 77 -12.96 -5.06 -6.05
CA GLU A 77 -12.82 -6.04 -4.97
C GLU A 77 -13.93 -7.12 -4.96
N ASN A 78 -15.18 -6.73 -5.18
CA ASN A 78 -16.30 -7.68 -5.19
C ASN A 78 -16.19 -8.68 -6.33
N CYS A 79 -15.83 -8.22 -7.53
CA CYS A 79 -15.67 -9.07 -8.70
C CYS A 79 -14.43 -9.97 -8.58
N PHE A 80 -13.34 -9.46 -8.01
CA PHE A 80 -12.17 -10.27 -7.69
C PHE A 80 -12.50 -11.34 -6.63
N SER A 81 -13.27 -10.99 -5.60
CA SER A 81 -13.70 -11.95 -4.58
C SER A 81 -14.60 -13.04 -5.17
N ALA A 82 -15.49 -12.69 -6.10
CA ALA A 82 -16.33 -13.64 -6.80
C ALA A 82 -15.55 -14.59 -7.73
N TRP A 83 -14.38 -14.16 -8.22
CA TRP A 83 -13.46 -15.03 -8.98
C TRP A 83 -12.81 -16.10 -8.11
N ASP A 84 -12.68 -15.87 -6.80
CA ASP A 84 -12.11 -16.80 -5.81
C ASP A 84 -10.84 -17.53 -6.29
N ASN A 85 -9.85 -16.76 -6.72
CA ASN A 85 -8.56 -17.26 -7.23
C ASN A 85 -8.68 -18.31 -8.35
N GLY A 86 -9.65 -18.13 -9.25
CA GLY A 86 -9.85 -19.02 -10.40
C GLY A 86 -10.86 -20.14 -10.17
N LYS A 87 -11.59 -20.13 -9.06
CA LYS A 87 -12.69 -21.08 -8.82
C LYS A 87 -14.04 -20.56 -9.31
N GLY A 88 -14.21 -19.25 -9.32
CA GLY A 88 -15.41 -18.58 -9.83
C GLY A 88 -15.17 -17.93 -11.19
N THR A 89 -16.15 -17.15 -11.63
CA THR A 89 -16.11 -16.43 -12.91
C THR A 89 -16.18 -14.94 -12.68
N VAL A 90 -15.34 -14.18 -13.37
CA VAL A 90 -15.53 -12.74 -13.50
C VAL A 90 -16.39 -12.51 -14.74
N SER A 91 -17.55 -11.89 -14.55
CA SER A 91 -18.39 -11.45 -15.66
C SER A 91 -17.66 -10.39 -16.51
N ASN A 92 -17.98 -10.28 -17.79
CA ASN A 92 -17.48 -9.20 -18.64
C ASN A 92 -18.68 -8.46 -19.22
N ILE A 93 -19.39 -7.73 -18.36
CA ILE A 93 -20.70 -7.17 -18.69
C ILE A 93 -20.59 -6.09 -19.76
N LEU A 94 -19.51 -5.31 -19.75
CA LEU A 94 -19.29 -4.26 -20.73
C LEU A 94 -18.90 -4.82 -22.11
N ASN A 95 -18.40 -6.07 -22.15
CA ASN A 95 -17.94 -6.77 -23.35
C ASN A 95 -17.04 -5.90 -24.26
N GLN A 96 -16.27 -5.00 -23.65
CA GLN A 96 -15.36 -4.09 -24.37
C GLN A 96 -14.18 -4.87 -24.97
N GLN A 97 -13.92 -6.08 -24.47
CA GLN A 97 -12.80 -6.92 -24.86
C GLN A 97 -13.17 -8.40 -24.89
N LYS A 98 -12.50 -9.16 -25.76
CA LYS A 98 -12.63 -10.62 -25.81
C LYS A 98 -11.71 -11.25 -24.76
N LEU A 99 -12.29 -11.67 -23.64
CA LEU A 99 -11.59 -12.32 -22.54
C LEU A 99 -11.75 -13.85 -22.58
N SER A 100 -10.78 -14.58 -22.03
CA SER A 100 -10.93 -16.03 -21.84
C SER A 100 -12.07 -16.31 -20.86
N THR A 101 -12.87 -17.33 -21.14
CA THR A 101 -13.91 -17.82 -20.23
C THR A 101 -13.35 -18.75 -19.16
N ASN A 102 -12.11 -19.22 -19.32
CA ASN A 102 -11.45 -20.08 -18.34
C ASN A 102 -10.87 -19.22 -17.20
N PRO A 103 -11.32 -19.40 -15.96
CA PRO A 103 -10.80 -18.64 -14.81
C PRO A 103 -9.28 -18.77 -14.62
N ALA A 104 -8.68 -19.89 -15.00
CA ALA A 104 -7.24 -20.15 -14.84
C ALA A 104 -6.35 -19.31 -15.76
N ASP A 105 -6.89 -18.75 -16.85
CA ASP A 105 -6.12 -17.90 -17.77
C ASP A 105 -5.95 -16.47 -17.22
N HIS A 106 -6.63 -16.14 -16.13
CA HIS A 106 -6.62 -14.82 -15.53
C HIS A 106 -5.63 -14.76 -14.37
N HIS A 107 -4.81 -13.70 -14.33
CA HIS A 107 -3.89 -13.43 -13.24
C HIS A 107 -4.13 -12.02 -12.71
N PHE A 108 -5.06 -11.89 -11.76
CA PHE A 108 -5.39 -10.60 -11.15
C PHE A 108 -4.38 -10.22 -10.07
N VAL A 109 -3.93 -8.96 -10.09
CA VAL A 109 -3.10 -8.36 -9.04
C VAL A 109 -3.65 -7.02 -8.59
N LEU A 110 -3.37 -6.63 -7.35
CA LEU A 110 -3.59 -5.25 -6.91
C LEU A 110 -2.79 -4.28 -7.77
N HIS A 111 -3.48 -3.27 -8.32
CA HIS A 111 -2.88 -2.28 -9.20
C HIS A 111 -3.12 -0.86 -8.70
N LYS A 112 -2.10 -0.01 -8.81
CA LYS A 112 -2.18 1.42 -8.47
C LYS A 112 -1.72 2.26 -9.66
N ASP A 113 -2.52 3.27 -9.98
CA ASP A 113 -2.28 4.17 -11.10
C ASP A 113 -1.13 5.14 -10.85
N LYS A 114 -0.59 5.68 -11.95
CA LYS A 114 0.34 6.82 -11.86
C LYS A 114 -0.38 8.00 -11.23
N GLY A 115 0.16 8.49 -10.11
CA GLY A 115 -0.47 9.57 -9.34
C GLY A 115 -1.61 9.13 -8.43
N PHE A 116 -1.76 7.82 -8.18
CA PHE A 116 -2.70 7.27 -7.20
C PHE A 116 -2.49 7.92 -5.82
N LYS A 117 -3.60 8.28 -5.17
CA LYS A 117 -3.63 8.80 -3.81
C LYS A 117 -4.46 7.84 -2.95
N PRO A 118 -3.88 7.20 -1.92
CA PRO A 118 -4.62 6.29 -1.07
C PRO A 118 -5.68 7.06 -0.28
N MET A 119 -6.83 6.41 -0.04
CA MET A 119 -7.88 6.95 0.83
C MET A 119 -7.62 6.63 2.29
N ALA A 120 -6.87 5.57 2.58
CA ALA A 120 -6.48 5.23 3.92
C ALA A 120 -5.44 6.23 4.45
N LYS A 121 -5.79 6.98 5.49
CA LYS A 121 -4.82 7.69 6.33
C LYS A 121 -4.29 6.70 7.35
N GLY A 122 -2.97 6.48 7.36
CA GLY A 122 -2.37 5.61 8.38
C GLY A 122 -2.62 6.17 9.77
N ALA A 123 -2.87 5.28 10.75
CA ALA A 123 -3.12 5.63 12.16
C ALA A 123 -1.93 6.31 12.88
N GLY A 124 -0.91 6.78 12.14
CA GLY A 124 0.28 7.45 12.65
C GLY A 124 0.90 8.45 11.68
N ALA A 125 0.22 8.81 10.57
CA ALA A 125 0.68 9.88 9.70
C ALA A 125 0.37 11.24 10.34
N ARG A 126 1.12 11.61 11.39
CA ARG A 126 1.46 13.02 11.54
C ARG A 126 2.30 13.32 10.31
N ASP A 127 1.87 14.26 9.48
CA ASP A 127 2.71 14.78 8.40
C ASP A 127 4.09 15.04 9.00
N LEU A 128 5.11 14.24 8.61
CA LEU A 128 6.48 14.66 8.81
C LEU A 128 6.55 16.02 8.13
N PRO A 129 6.88 17.11 8.83
CA PRO A 129 6.98 18.40 8.20
C PRO A 129 7.99 18.23 7.07
N SER A 130 7.49 18.28 5.82
CA SER A 130 8.33 18.29 4.64
C SER A 130 9.43 19.28 4.93
N SER A 131 10.69 18.83 4.91
CA SER A 131 11.83 19.72 5.12
C SER A 131 11.60 20.96 4.28
N LYS A 132 11.51 22.11 4.95
CA LYS A 132 11.08 23.36 4.34
C LYS A 132 12.13 23.71 3.28
N LYS A 133 11.85 23.39 2.02
CA LYS A 133 12.77 23.66 0.90
C LYS A 133 13.15 25.14 0.97
N ILE A 134 14.45 25.42 1.13
CA ILE A 134 14.98 26.79 1.17
C ILE A 134 14.58 27.46 -0.14
N LYS A 135 13.77 28.52 -0.06
CA LYS A 135 13.31 29.23 -1.26
C LYS A 135 14.42 30.14 -1.78
N PRO A 136 14.43 30.50 -3.08
CA PRO A 136 15.44 31.38 -3.68
C PRO A 136 15.72 32.69 -2.91
N ASN A 137 14.72 33.25 -2.22
CA ASN A 137 14.85 34.50 -1.47
C ASN A 137 15.14 34.31 0.04
N ASP A 138 15.14 33.07 0.55
CA ASP A 138 15.41 32.79 1.96
C ASP A 138 16.90 32.99 2.26
N PRO A 139 17.29 33.29 3.52
CA PRO A 139 18.68 33.35 3.94
C PRO A 139 19.40 32.03 3.62
N CYS A 140 20.61 32.12 3.10
CA CYS A 140 21.40 30.93 2.75
C CYS A 140 22.05 30.33 3.99
N THR A 141 22.06 29.00 4.08
CA THR A 141 22.63 28.23 5.20
C THR A 141 24.16 28.08 5.11
N CYS A 142 24.82 28.86 4.26
CA CYS A 142 26.27 28.85 3.99
C CYS A 142 27.03 29.86 4.87
N ASP A 143 26.38 30.40 5.92
CA ASP A 143 26.82 31.55 6.75
C ASP A 143 27.18 32.83 6.01
N SER A 144 26.95 32.91 4.69
CA SER A 144 27.35 34.05 3.88
C SER A 144 26.47 35.30 4.06
N GLY A 145 25.41 35.22 4.86
CA GLY A 145 24.42 36.30 5.05
C GLY A 145 23.61 36.70 3.80
N LYS A 146 23.71 35.96 2.68
CA LYS A 146 23.04 36.29 1.40
C LYS A 146 21.78 35.45 1.21
N LYS A 147 20.87 35.90 0.34
CA LYS A 147 19.73 35.08 -0.13
C LYS A 147 20.24 33.83 -0.85
N PHE A 148 19.55 32.70 -0.74
CA PHE A 148 19.95 31.41 -1.34
C PHE A 148 20.28 31.53 -2.83
N LYS A 149 19.45 32.22 -3.63
CA LYS A 149 19.67 32.47 -5.07
C LYS A 149 20.89 33.34 -5.43
N LYS A 150 21.51 33.95 -4.42
CA LYS A 150 22.70 34.82 -4.54
C LYS A 150 23.91 34.25 -3.76
N CYS A 151 23.78 33.09 -3.09
CA CYS A 151 24.88 32.26 -2.55
C CYS A 151 24.84 30.90 -3.27
N CYS A 152 24.60 29.80 -2.55
CA CYS A 152 24.67 28.42 -3.04
C CYS A 152 23.66 28.06 -4.13
N GLY A 153 22.58 28.81 -4.28
CA GLY A 153 21.57 28.62 -5.33
C GLY A 153 21.82 29.45 -6.59
N SER A 154 22.95 30.15 -6.69
CA SER A 154 23.28 30.96 -7.86
C SER A 154 23.74 30.04 -8.99
N VAL A 155 22.85 29.72 -9.93
CA VAL A 155 23.29 29.25 -11.25
C VAL A 155 23.99 30.43 -11.92
N THR A 156 25.32 30.41 -11.98
CA THR A 156 26.10 31.41 -12.72
C THR A 156 25.76 31.24 -14.19
N ARG A 157 24.81 32.03 -14.68
CA ARG A 157 24.59 32.24 -16.10
C ARG A 157 25.76 33.09 -16.59
N SER A 158 26.86 32.44 -16.96
CA SER A 158 27.95 33.07 -17.71
C SER A 158 27.34 33.70 -18.96
N GLN A 159 27.24 35.03 -18.96
CA GLN A 159 27.07 35.80 -20.17
C GLN A 159 28.46 35.87 -20.81
N ASN A 160 28.64 35.13 -21.90
CA ASN A 160 29.71 35.40 -22.85
C ASN A 160 29.30 36.64 -23.67
N ASN A 161 30.25 37.58 -23.75
CA ASN A 161 30.29 38.83 -24.52
C ASN A 161 29.28 39.93 -24.16
#